data_AF-A0A4V3A0M1-F1
#
_entry.id   AF-A0A4V3A0M1-F1
#
_cell.length_a   1.000
_cell.length_b   1.000
_cell.length_c   1.000
_cell.angle_alpha   90.00
_cell.angle_beta   90.00
_cell.angle_gamma   90.00
#
_symmetry.space_group_name_H-M   'P 1'
#
loop_
_entity.id
_entity.type
_entity.pdbx_description
1 polymer ?
#
loop_
_entity_poly.entity_id
_entity_poly.type
_entity_poly.pdbx_seq_one_letter_code
_entity_poly.pdbx_strand_id
1 'polypeptide(L)'
;MSTNTTDIKKQTTNAQSIPSNWSETDMDKFGWEQFQRGEAHQKKKSQAEVQTIFDKNVGRATTLSENIFHIAQEDYCVNIKKALLKIDTLHQYEALFLVDKADYLSDKIKEVYLKSQNIKSDFNCDDFYISFKFMPFSETLNRDCIHNDGFTLEYGQRKQKSKPSKA
;
A
#
# COMPACT_ATOMS: atom_id res chain seq x y z
N MET A 1 -15.95 -4.25 49.70
CA MET A 1 -15.08 -3.12 49.32
C MET A 1 -13.64 -3.59 49.45
N SER A 2 -12.97 -3.88 48.34
CA SER A 2 -11.54 -4.20 48.33
C SER A 2 -10.95 -3.57 47.08
N THR A 3 -10.17 -2.52 47.29
CA THR A 3 -9.48 -1.76 46.26
C THR A 3 -8.25 -2.54 45.78
N ASN A 4 -8.23 -2.93 44.51
CA ASN A 4 -7.03 -3.43 43.85
C ASN A 4 -6.10 -2.24 43.57
N THR A 5 -5.06 -2.11 44.39
CA THR A 5 -3.94 -1.21 44.13
C THR A 5 -2.94 -1.94 43.24
N THR A 6 -2.88 -1.56 41.97
CA THR A 6 -1.88 -2.05 41.02
C THR A 6 -0.52 -1.43 41.34
N ASP A 7 0.42 -2.24 41.81
CA ASP A 7 1.81 -1.85 42.03
C ASP A 7 2.50 -1.49 40.70
N ILE A 8 2.77 -0.20 40.51
CA ILE A 8 3.66 0.29 39.45
C ILE A 8 5.09 0.01 39.88
N LYS A 9 5.70 -1.06 39.33
CA LYS A 9 7.14 -1.29 39.42
C LYS A 9 7.88 -0.12 38.78
N LYS A 10 8.38 0.81 39.60
CA LYS A 10 9.38 1.79 39.19
C LYS A 10 10.62 1.03 38.72
N GLN A 11 10.87 1.02 37.41
CA GLN A 11 12.18 0.66 36.87
C GLN A 11 13.19 1.65 37.44
N THR A 12 13.99 1.17 38.39
CA THR A 12 15.17 1.89 38.89
C THR A 12 16.20 1.86 37.78
N THR A 13 16.25 2.92 36.98
CA THR A 13 17.39 3.15 36.09
C THR A 13 18.60 3.39 36.98
N ASN A 14 19.54 2.44 37.00
CA ASN A 14 20.87 2.66 37.54
C ASN A 14 21.48 3.83 36.77
N ALA A 15 21.46 5.03 37.37
CA ALA A 15 22.23 6.15 36.89
C ALA A 15 23.72 5.74 36.98
N GLN A 16 24.32 5.40 35.84
CA GLN A 16 25.77 5.23 35.77
C GLN A 16 26.40 6.54 36.25
N SER A 17 27.17 6.47 37.33
CA SER A 17 27.89 7.63 37.86
C SER A 17 28.87 8.13 36.81
N ILE A 18 28.72 9.40 36.45
CA ILE A 18 29.57 10.08 35.48
C ILE A 18 31.03 10.07 35.97
N PRO A 19 32.01 9.72 35.12
CA PRO A 19 33.43 9.81 35.47
C PRO A 19 33.83 11.25 35.81
N SER A 20 34.49 11.46 36.95
CA SER A 20 34.76 12.79 37.53
C SER A 20 35.73 13.69 36.74
N ASN A 21 36.21 13.24 35.59
CA ASN A 21 37.23 13.90 34.77
C ASN A 21 36.69 14.51 33.47
N TRP A 22 35.37 14.57 33.28
CA TRP A 22 34.72 15.16 32.11
C TRP A 22 34.22 16.56 32.45
N SER A 23 34.46 17.54 31.58
CA SER A 23 33.91 18.88 31.78
C SER A 23 32.40 18.86 31.55
N GLU A 24 31.63 19.67 32.29
CA GLU A 24 30.18 19.80 32.10
C GLU A 24 29.82 20.11 30.63
N THR A 25 30.63 20.94 29.97
CA THR A 25 30.49 21.30 28.56
C THR A 25 30.64 20.10 27.62
N ASP A 26 31.58 19.19 27.89
CA ASP A 26 31.77 17.98 27.09
C ASP A 26 30.63 16.98 27.28
N MET A 27 30.06 16.95 28.49
CA MET A 27 28.91 16.11 28.80
C MET A 27 27.62 16.62 28.15
N ASP A 28 27.37 17.92 28.20
CA ASP A 28 26.21 18.53 27.55
C ASP A 28 26.29 18.34 26.04
N LYS A 29 27.48 18.53 25.46
CA LYS A 29 27.73 18.25 24.04
C LYS A 29 27.49 16.79 23.69
N PHE A 30 28.05 15.86 24.48
CA PHE A 30 27.86 14.43 24.25
C PHE A 30 26.38 14.02 24.38
N GLY A 31 25.67 14.52 25.40
CA GLY A 31 24.25 14.28 25.61
C GLY A 31 23.40 14.77 24.43
N TRP A 32 23.68 15.98 23.94
CA TRP A 32 23.02 16.53 22.76
C TRP A 32 23.31 15.71 21.49
N GLU A 33 24.56 15.29 21.27
CA GLU A 33 24.91 14.42 20.14
C GLU A 33 24.22 13.06 20.20
N GLN A 34 24.12 12.43 21.38
CA GLN A 34 23.41 11.17 21.55
C GLN A 34 21.90 11.33 21.32
N PHE A 35 21.31 12.43 21.80
CA PHE A 35 19.91 12.76 21.54
C PHE A 35 19.63 12.89 20.04
N GLN A 36 20.42 13.69 19.32
CA GLN A 36 20.30 13.84 17.87
C GLN A 36 20.46 12.53 17.11
N ARG A 37 21.41 11.67 17.53
CA ARG A 37 21.58 10.33 16.94
C ARG A 37 20.38 9.44 17.20
N GLY A 38 19.80 9.50 18.40
CA GLY A 38 18.58 8.80 18.77
C GLY A 38 17.40 9.19 17.89
N GLU A 39 17.16 10.50 17.71
CA GLU A 39 16.10 11.02 16.84
C GLU A 39 16.29 10.58 15.38
N ALA A 40 17.52 10.71 14.85
CA ALA A 40 17.84 10.31 13.48
C ALA A 40 17.64 8.80 13.27
N HIS A 41 18.02 7.98 14.26
CA HIS A 41 17.83 6.52 14.21
C HIS A 41 16.34 6.15 14.25
N GLN A 42 15.56 6.77 15.13
CA GLN A 42 14.11 6.55 15.22
C GLN A 42 13.41 6.94 13.91
N LYS A 43 13.76 8.09 13.33
CA LYS A 43 13.22 8.52 12.04
C LYS A 43 13.51 7.51 10.93
N LYS A 44 14.75 7.02 10.83
CA LYS A 44 15.13 5.99 9.85
C LYS A 44 14.33 4.69 10.04
N LYS A 45 14.19 4.25 11.30
CA LYS A 45 13.44 3.05 11.64
C LYS A 45 11.97 3.17 11.24
N SER A 46 11.29 4.25 11.62
CA SER A 46 9.88 4.48 11.25
C SER A 46 9.70 4.60 9.74
N GLN A 47 10.65 5.22 9.02
CA GLN A 47 10.61 5.27 7.55
C GLN A 47 10.68 3.87 6.93
N ALA A 48 11.58 3.01 7.42
CA ALA A 48 11.71 1.64 6.94
C ALA A 48 10.45 0.80 7.23
N GLU A 49 9.82 1.00 8.39
CA GLU A 49 8.56 0.35 8.75
C GLU A 49 7.42 0.77 7.81
N VAL A 50 7.26 2.09 7.57
CA VAL A 50 6.26 2.60 6.63
C VAL A 50 6.50 2.07 5.22
N GLN A 51 7.75 2.06 4.75
CA GLN A 51 8.10 1.53 3.44
C GLN A 51 7.72 0.04 3.32
N THR A 52 8.00 -0.74 4.37
CA THR A 52 7.67 -2.18 4.39
C THR A 52 6.16 -2.41 4.28
N ILE A 53 5.36 -1.64 5.02
CA ILE A 53 3.89 -1.73 4.95
C ILE A 53 3.42 -1.32 3.55
N PHE A 54 3.96 -0.22 3.01
CA PHE A 54 3.61 0.28 1.69
C PHE A 54 3.88 -0.76 0.61
N ASP A 55 5.09 -1.31 0.55
CA ASP A 55 5.49 -2.28 -0.47
C ASP A 55 4.64 -3.55 -0.38
N LYS A 56 4.38 -4.04 0.84
CA LYS A 56 3.51 -5.20 1.09
C LYS A 56 2.10 -4.94 0.57
N ASN A 57 1.51 -3.81 0.92
CA ASN A 57 0.11 -3.52 0.61
C ASN A 57 -0.10 -3.14 -0.87
N VAL A 58 0.84 -2.41 -1.48
CA VAL A 58 0.84 -2.18 -2.94
C VAL A 58 0.98 -3.49 -3.70
N GLY A 59 1.87 -4.39 -3.24
CA GLY A 59 2.00 -5.73 -3.81
C GLY A 59 0.68 -6.51 -3.75
N ARG A 60 0.03 -6.56 -2.58
CA ARG A 60 -1.29 -7.20 -2.40
C ARG A 60 -2.34 -6.59 -3.32
N ALA A 61 -2.46 -5.26 -3.35
CA ALA A 61 -3.44 -4.58 -4.19
C ALA A 61 -3.23 -4.86 -5.68
N THR A 62 -1.96 -4.91 -6.11
CA THR A 62 -1.58 -5.26 -7.48
C THR A 62 -2.01 -6.69 -7.81
N THR A 63 -1.64 -7.67 -6.99
CA THR A 63 -2.00 -9.09 -7.23
C THR A 63 -3.50 -9.30 -7.26
N LEU A 64 -4.27 -8.66 -6.37
CA LEU A 64 -5.73 -8.79 -6.37
C LEU A 64 -6.36 -8.15 -7.61
N SER A 65 -5.81 -7.02 -8.06
CA SER A 65 -6.27 -6.34 -9.28
C SER A 65 -5.96 -7.17 -10.53
N GLU A 66 -4.78 -7.77 -10.59
CA GLU A 66 -4.39 -8.72 -11.65
C GLU A 66 -5.30 -9.94 -11.66
N ASN A 67 -5.60 -10.52 -10.50
CA ASN A 67 -6.49 -11.66 -10.39
C ASN A 67 -7.88 -11.35 -10.99
N ILE A 68 -8.47 -10.20 -10.66
CA ILE A 68 -9.75 -9.78 -11.24
C ILE A 68 -9.64 -9.55 -12.74
N PHE A 69 -8.53 -8.97 -13.21
CA PHE A 69 -8.27 -8.80 -14.63
C PHE A 69 -8.26 -10.14 -15.38
N HIS A 70 -7.56 -11.14 -14.83
CA HIS A 70 -7.50 -12.50 -15.38
C HIS A 70 -8.86 -13.19 -15.34
N ILE A 71 -9.56 -13.17 -14.21
CA ILE A 71 -10.92 -13.72 -14.09
C ILE A 71 -11.85 -13.12 -15.16
N ALA A 72 -11.82 -11.80 -15.33
CA ALA A 72 -12.67 -11.15 -16.32
C ALA A 72 -12.35 -11.59 -17.75
N GLN A 73 -11.07 -11.61 -18.14
CA GLN A 73 -10.68 -11.93 -19.51
C GLN A 73 -10.74 -13.42 -19.83
N GLU A 74 -10.29 -14.28 -18.92
CA GLU A 74 -10.10 -15.71 -19.15
C GLU A 74 -11.37 -16.51 -18.85
N ASP A 75 -12.02 -16.26 -17.71
CA ASP A 75 -13.18 -17.05 -17.28
C ASP A 75 -14.49 -16.56 -17.92
N TYR A 76 -14.63 -15.23 -18.06
CA TYR A 76 -15.88 -14.61 -18.49
C TYR A 76 -15.82 -13.96 -19.87
N CYS A 77 -14.65 -13.96 -20.51
CA CYS A 77 -14.42 -13.32 -21.82
C CYS A 77 -14.92 -11.86 -21.88
N VAL A 78 -14.67 -11.11 -20.81
CA VAL A 78 -14.95 -9.67 -20.69
C VAL A 78 -13.71 -8.88 -21.10
N ASN A 79 -13.84 -8.01 -22.08
CA ASN A 79 -12.73 -7.23 -22.59
C ASN A 79 -12.45 -6.01 -21.70
N ILE A 80 -11.46 -6.14 -20.81
CA ILE A 80 -10.91 -5.00 -20.05
C ILE A 80 -9.86 -4.28 -20.89
N LYS A 81 -10.14 -3.03 -21.27
CA LYS A 81 -9.22 -2.17 -22.03
C LYS A 81 -8.06 -1.67 -21.19
N LYS A 82 -8.33 -1.34 -19.92
CA LYS A 82 -7.34 -0.84 -18.96
C LYS A 82 -7.71 -1.25 -17.54
N ALA A 83 -6.70 -1.52 -16.72
CA ALA A 83 -6.84 -1.64 -15.27
C ALA A 83 -5.91 -0.63 -14.61
N LEU A 84 -6.47 0.18 -13.71
CA LEU A 84 -5.79 1.28 -13.04
C LEU A 84 -5.87 1.08 -11.54
N LEU A 85 -4.83 1.44 -10.82
CA LEU A 85 -4.75 1.36 -9.37
C LEU A 85 -4.47 2.76 -8.79
N LYS A 86 -5.29 3.12 -7.82
CA LYS A 86 -5.16 4.29 -6.96
C LYS A 86 -4.73 3.85 -5.57
N ILE A 87 -3.79 4.58 -5.00
CA ILE A 87 -3.36 4.45 -3.60
C ILE A 87 -3.94 5.66 -2.87
N ASP A 88 -4.91 5.43 -1.98
CA ASP A 88 -5.57 6.51 -1.23
C ASP A 88 -4.86 6.75 0.11
N THR A 89 -4.53 5.66 0.81
CA THR A 89 -3.71 5.69 2.03
C THR A 89 -2.75 4.50 2.04
N LEU A 90 -1.92 4.39 3.09
CA LEU A 90 -1.04 3.23 3.31
C LEU A 90 -1.80 1.88 3.40
N HIS A 91 -3.09 1.94 3.70
CA HIS A 91 -3.94 0.76 3.89
C HIS A 91 -5.13 0.72 2.92
N GLN A 92 -5.38 1.77 2.14
CA GLN A 92 -6.58 1.88 1.30
C GLN A 92 -6.23 2.04 -0.19
N TYR A 93 -6.85 1.18 -0.99
CA TYR A 93 -6.59 1.05 -2.41
C TYR A 93 -7.90 1.01 -3.20
N GLU A 94 -7.84 1.49 -4.44
CA GLU A 94 -8.96 1.43 -5.36
C GLU A 94 -8.47 1.03 -6.75
N ALA A 95 -9.05 -0.04 -7.30
CA ALA A 95 -8.75 -0.48 -8.65
C ALA A 95 -9.95 -0.20 -9.58
N LEU A 96 -9.67 0.45 -10.70
CA LEU A 96 -10.62 0.82 -11.74
C LEU A 96 -10.35 0.04 -13.02
N PHE A 97 -11.34 -0.72 -13.47
CA PHE A 97 -11.31 -1.47 -14.71
C PHE A 97 -12.17 -0.77 -15.76
N LEU A 98 -11.53 -0.38 -16.87
CA LEU A 98 -12.22 0.17 -18.04
C LEU A 98 -12.62 -0.97 -18.95
N VAL A 99 -13.91 -1.27 -19.00
CA VAL A 99 -14.49 -2.42 -19.70
C VAL A 99 -15.02 -1.97 -21.05
N ASP A 100 -14.86 -2.78 -22.10
CA ASP A 100 -15.52 -2.52 -23.38
C ASP A 100 -17.02 -2.28 -23.18
N LYS A 101 -17.59 -1.31 -23.90
CA LYS A 101 -18.98 -0.89 -23.69
C LYS A 101 -19.97 -2.03 -23.93
N ALA A 102 -19.71 -2.91 -24.90
CA ALA A 102 -20.60 -4.04 -25.17
C ALA A 102 -20.59 -5.04 -24.00
N ASP A 103 -19.41 -5.33 -23.45
CA ASP A 103 -19.28 -6.25 -22.31
C ASP A 103 -19.78 -5.63 -21.00
N TYR A 104 -19.61 -4.33 -20.81
CA TYR A 104 -20.12 -3.60 -19.63
C TYR A 104 -21.66 -3.65 -19.53
N LEU A 105 -22.36 -3.76 -20.66
CA LEU A 105 -23.82 -3.90 -20.69
C LEU A 105 -24.29 -5.36 -20.66
N SER A 106 -23.38 -6.32 -20.74
CA SER A 106 -23.69 -7.75 -20.75
C SER A 106 -23.91 -8.31 -19.34
N ASP A 107 -24.52 -9.49 -19.23
CA ASP A 107 -24.64 -10.17 -17.93
C ASP A 107 -23.29 -10.71 -17.42
N LYS A 108 -22.28 -10.86 -18.29
CA LYS A 108 -20.96 -11.38 -17.92
C LYS A 108 -20.25 -10.49 -16.93
N ILE A 109 -20.39 -9.16 -17.05
CA ILE A 109 -19.76 -8.24 -16.10
C ILE A 109 -20.38 -8.36 -14.71
N LYS A 110 -21.65 -8.79 -14.60
CA LYS A 110 -22.29 -9.01 -13.30
C LYS A 110 -21.59 -10.13 -12.54
N GLU A 111 -21.22 -11.21 -13.22
CA GLU A 111 -20.45 -12.31 -12.63
C GLU A 111 -19.06 -11.85 -12.18
N VAL A 112 -18.36 -11.09 -13.02
CA VAL A 112 -17.07 -10.49 -12.64
C VAL A 112 -17.22 -9.57 -11.42
N TYR A 113 -18.28 -8.77 -11.37
CA TYR A 113 -18.58 -7.91 -10.23
C TYR A 113 -18.81 -8.74 -8.96
N LEU A 114 -19.60 -9.81 -9.02
CA LEU A 114 -19.83 -10.70 -7.88
C LEU A 114 -18.53 -11.35 -7.39
N LYS A 115 -17.69 -11.83 -8.31
CA LYS A 115 -16.36 -12.36 -7.96
C LYS A 115 -15.48 -11.29 -7.30
N SER A 116 -15.50 -10.06 -7.79
CA SER A 116 -14.75 -8.96 -7.18
C SER A 116 -15.23 -8.63 -5.77
N GLN A 117 -16.54 -8.73 -5.48
CA GLN A 117 -17.08 -8.52 -4.13
C GLN A 117 -16.68 -9.63 -3.17
N ASN A 118 -16.64 -10.88 -3.63
CA ASN A 118 -16.17 -12.00 -2.82
C ASN A 118 -14.68 -11.82 -2.48
N ILE A 119 -13.83 -11.55 -3.48
CA ILE A 119 -12.40 -11.26 -3.27
C ILE A 119 -12.22 -10.08 -2.31
N LYS A 120 -12.97 -9.00 -2.50
CA LYS A 120 -12.92 -7.85 -1.59
C LYS A 120 -13.23 -8.27 -0.14
N SER A 121 -14.28 -9.07 0.06
CA SER A 121 -14.73 -9.49 1.38
C SER A 121 -13.73 -10.44 2.05
N ASP A 122 -13.10 -11.32 1.28
CA ASP A 122 -12.14 -12.31 1.78
C ASP A 122 -10.79 -11.68 2.18
N PHE A 123 -10.41 -10.56 1.55
CA PHE A 123 -9.07 -9.97 1.72
C PHE A 123 -9.04 -8.65 2.47
N ASN A 124 -10.17 -7.95 2.62
CA ASN A 124 -10.23 -6.73 3.40
C ASN A 124 -10.15 -7.05 4.90
N CYS A 125 -9.29 -6.31 5.59
CA CYS A 125 -9.02 -6.44 7.01
C CYS A 125 -8.56 -5.09 7.59
N ASP A 126 -8.29 -5.05 8.89
CA ASP A 126 -7.95 -3.79 9.59
C ASP A 126 -6.68 -3.11 9.04
N ASP A 127 -5.73 -3.87 8.47
CA ASP A 127 -4.46 -3.37 7.93
C ASP A 127 -4.43 -3.24 6.39
N PHE A 128 -5.54 -3.56 5.71
CA PHE A 128 -5.62 -3.54 4.25
C PHE A 128 -7.06 -3.50 3.75
N TYR A 129 -7.37 -2.53 2.89
CA TYR A 129 -8.66 -2.35 2.26
C TYR A 129 -8.48 -2.06 0.77
N ILE A 130 -9.18 -2.82 -0.07
CA ILE A 130 -9.27 -2.57 -1.50
C ILE A 130 -10.74 -2.44 -1.93
N SER A 131 -10.98 -1.63 -2.95
CA SER A 131 -12.25 -1.58 -3.67
C SER A 131 -12.03 -1.75 -5.16
N PHE A 132 -13.00 -2.39 -5.82
CA PHE A 132 -12.98 -2.66 -7.26
C PHE A 132 -14.13 -1.90 -7.92
N LYS A 133 -13.81 -1.11 -8.93
CA LYS A 133 -14.77 -0.35 -9.72
C LYS A 133 -14.65 -0.72 -11.19
N PHE A 134 -15.79 -0.74 -11.87
CA PHE A 134 -15.87 -1.02 -13.29
C PHE A 134 -16.57 0.15 -13.96
N MET A 135 -16.05 0.59 -15.11
CA MET A 135 -16.61 1.68 -15.88
C MET A 135 -16.54 1.33 -17.37
N PRO A 136 -17.54 1.71 -18.19
CA PRO A 136 -17.42 1.54 -19.63
C PRO A 136 -16.28 2.41 -20.17
N PHE A 137 -15.45 1.82 -21.03
CA PHE A 137 -14.42 2.52 -21.76
C PHE A 137 -15.06 3.47 -22.78
N SER A 138 -14.49 4.66 -22.91
CA SER A 138 -14.79 5.62 -23.96
C SER A 138 -13.49 6.15 -24.55
N GLU A 139 -13.44 6.35 -25.86
CA GLU A 139 -12.29 7.00 -26.52
C GLU A 139 -12.16 8.47 -26.13
N THR A 140 -13.28 9.12 -25.79
CA THR A 140 -13.33 10.51 -25.32
C THR A 140 -13.00 10.66 -23.84
N LEU A 141 -12.64 9.56 -23.17
CA LEU A 141 -12.36 9.57 -21.74
C LEU A 141 -11.11 10.41 -21.46
N ASN A 142 -11.28 11.47 -20.67
CA ASN A 142 -10.18 12.35 -20.29
C ASN A 142 -9.26 11.65 -19.30
N ARG A 143 -8.08 11.26 -19.76
CA ARG A 143 -7.07 10.57 -18.93
C ARG A 143 -6.48 11.48 -17.87
N ASP A 144 -6.41 12.78 -18.10
CA ASP A 144 -5.89 13.74 -17.13
C ASP A 144 -6.82 13.83 -15.92
N CYS A 145 -8.14 13.76 -16.12
CA CYS A 145 -9.09 13.67 -15.03
C CYS A 145 -8.87 12.40 -14.18
N ILE A 146 -8.72 11.24 -14.82
CA ILE A 146 -8.47 9.97 -14.12
C ILE A 146 -7.16 10.02 -13.32
N HIS A 147 -6.12 10.59 -13.91
CA HIS A 147 -4.84 10.78 -13.24
C HIS A 147 -4.97 11.72 -12.04
N ASN A 148 -5.68 12.84 -12.20
CA ASN A 148 -5.94 13.81 -11.14
C ASN A 148 -6.81 13.23 -10.00
N ASP A 149 -7.67 12.24 -10.30
CA ASP A 149 -8.44 11.49 -9.30
C ASP A 149 -7.57 10.51 -8.48
N GLY A 150 -6.31 10.31 -8.88
CA GLY A 150 -5.30 9.53 -8.16
C GLY A 150 -5.01 8.15 -8.76
N PHE A 151 -5.58 7.81 -9.92
CA PHE A 151 -5.27 6.58 -10.63
C PHE A 151 -3.97 6.72 -11.44
N THR A 152 -2.85 6.45 -10.78
CA THR A 152 -1.51 6.69 -11.33
C THR A 152 -0.81 5.43 -11.81
N LEU A 153 -1.21 4.25 -11.31
CA LEU A 153 -0.62 2.97 -11.68
C LEU A 153 -1.50 2.28 -12.72
N GLU A 154 -0.94 1.96 -13.89
CA GLU A 154 -1.65 1.24 -14.97
C GLU A 154 -1.05 -0.16 -15.14
N TYR A 155 -1.92 -1.18 -15.22
CA TYR A 155 -1.49 -2.52 -15.55
C TYR A 155 -1.01 -2.58 -17.00
N GLY A 156 0.27 -2.93 -17.19
CA GLY A 156 0.87 -3.13 -18.49
C GLY A 156 1.33 -4.57 -18.64
N GLN A 157 0.87 -5.26 -19.69
CA GLN A 157 1.50 -6.52 -20.10
C GLN A 157 2.99 -6.24 -20.33
N ARG A 158 3.87 -6.90 -19.56
CA ARG A 158 5.32 -6.78 -19.75
C ARG A 158 5.64 -7.19 -21.19
N LYS A 159 5.94 -6.23 -22.07
CA LYS A 159 6.55 -6.52 -23.37
C LYS A 159 7.86 -7.24 -23.07
N GLN A 160 7.93 -8.55 -23.36
CA GLN A 160 9.20 -9.27 -23.31
C GLN A 160 10.19 -8.51 -24.19
N LYS A 161 11.28 -8.01 -23.60
CA LYS A 161 12.38 -7.44 -24.39
C LYS A 161 12.90 -8.55 -25.28
N SER A 162 12.59 -8.51 -26.57
CA SER A 162 13.21 -9.34 -27.59
C SER A 162 14.72 -9.17 -27.46
N LYS A 163 15.45 -10.26 -27.13
CA LYS A 163 16.90 -10.26 -27.15
C LYS A 163 17.36 -9.73 -28.51
N PRO A 164 18.34 -8.81 -28.58
CA PRO A 164 18.86 -8.38 -29.86
C PRO A 164 19.45 -9.60 -30.57
N SER A 165 18.92 -9.89 -31.76
CA SER A 165 19.49 -10.84 -32.71
C SER A 165 20.92 -10.37 -32.99
N LYS A 166 21.92 -11.13 -32.56
CA LYS A 166 23.29 -10.93 -33.03
C LYS A 166 23.29 -11.28 -34.51
N ALA A 167 23.48 -10.28 -35.35
CA ALA A 167 23.90 -10.44 -36.74
C ALA A 167 25.36 -10.92 -36.79
#